data_AF-A0A2V8BW76-F1
#
_entry.id   AF-A0A2V8BW76-F1
#
_cell.length_a   1.000
_cell.length_b   1.000
_cell.length_c   1.000
_cell.angle_alpha   90.00
_cell.angle_beta   90.00
_cell.angle_gamma   90.00
#
_symmetry.space_group_name_H-M   'P 1'
#
loop_
_entity.id
_entity.type
_entity.pdbx_description
1 polymer ?
#
loop_
_entity_poly.entity_id
_entity_poly.type
_entity_poly.pdbx_seq_one_letter_code
_entity_poly.pdbx_strand_id
1 'polypeptide(L)'
;MAPARDPYLVKSVVHSSRVLSAFRASGEALPLREIAARSGLPKSMAFRLLYTLERCGMIEKVGANLYRSSLRPFKQKLYRIGYAAQGTDYQFSKDVSAGLQRAAAAEGVELICVDNRYNPKIAQRNADV
;
A
#
# COMPACT_ATOMS: atom_id res chain seq x y z
N MET A 1 19.01 0.35 26.75
CA MET A 1 20.01 0.92 25.84
C MET A 1 19.28 1.82 24.85
N ALA A 2 19.42 3.14 24.92
CA ALA A 2 18.77 4.04 23.97
C ALA A 2 19.39 3.81 22.57
N PRO A 3 18.60 3.78 21.48
CA PRO A 3 19.13 3.55 20.15
C PRO A 3 20.16 4.64 19.80
N ALA A 4 21.32 4.23 19.30
CA ALA A 4 22.37 5.15 18.86
C ALA A 4 21.80 6.11 17.81
N ARG A 5 22.09 7.40 17.97
CA ARG A 5 21.59 8.44 17.07
C ARG A 5 22.26 8.28 15.70
N ASP A 6 21.49 7.94 14.69
CA ASP A 6 21.96 7.91 13.29
C ASP A 6 22.16 9.36 12.80
N PRO A 7 23.42 9.81 12.57
CA PRO A 7 23.70 11.20 12.20
C PRO A 7 23.25 11.54 10.78
N TYR A 8 23.07 10.54 9.91
CA TYR A 8 22.64 10.75 8.52
C TYR A 8 21.11 10.78 8.39
N LEU A 9 20.38 10.35 9.42
CA LEU A 9 18.93 10.31 9.39
C LEU A 9 18.31 11.67 9.73
N VAL A 10 17.81 12.35 8.70
CA VAL A 10 17.08 13.61 8.84
C VAL A 10 15.65 13.35 9.32
N LYS A 11 15.37 13.62 10.61
CA LYS A 11 14.07 13.35 11.25
C LYS A 11 12.86 13.98 10.54
N SER A 12 13.00 15.19 9.98
CA SER A 12 11.92 15.85 9.26
C SER A 12 11.48 15.07 8.02
N VAL A 13 12.43 14.50 7.26
CA VAL A 13 12.13 13.65 6.10
C VAL A 13 11.42 12.36 6.54
N VAL A 14 11.84 11.76 7.65
CA VAL A 14 11.15 10.58 8.24
C VAL A 14 9.71 10.92 8.61
N HIS A 15 9.47 12.08 9.22
CA HIS A 15 8.11 12.51 9.58
C HIS A 15 7.27 12.83 8.33
N SER A 16 7.82 13.50 7.32
CA SER A 16 7.17 13.72 6.03
C SER A 16 6.77 12.40 5.36
N SER A 17 7.67 11.41 5.35
CA SER A 17 7.40 10.07 4.82
C SER A 17 6.25 9.38 5.54
N ARG A 18 6.13 9.54 6.87
CA ARG A 18 4.99 9.03 7.64
C ARG A 18 3.67 9.71 7.29
N VAL A 19 3.68 11.03 7.03
CA VAL A 19 2.50 11.77 6.54
C VAL A 19 2.06 11.23 5.18
N LEU A 20 3.00 11.06 4.23
CA LEU A 20 2.69 10.52 2.91
C LEU A 20 2.19 9.07 2.97
N SER A 21 2.73 8.27 3.90
CA SER A 21 2.30 6.88 4.11
C SER A 21 0.93 6.76 4.81
N ALA A 22 0.33 7.86 5.29
CA ALA A 22 -1.01 7.86 5.87
C ALA A 22 -2.11 7.61 4.81
N PHE A 23 -1.83 7.97 3.55
CA PHE A 23 -2.67 7.72 2.39
C PHE A 23 -2.41 6.30 1.88
N ARG A 24 -3.41 5.43 1.99
CA ARG A 24 -3.28 3.99 1.71
C ARG A 24 -3.79 3.60 0.33
N ALA A 25 -4.69 4.39 -0.25
CA ALA A 25 -5.26 4.14 -1.57
C ALA A 25 -5.04 5.34 -2.50
N SER A 26 -4.99 5.05 -3.81
CA SER A 26 -4.93 6.12 -4.82
C SER A 26 -6.23 6.92 -4.81
N GLY A 27 -6.14 8.25 -4.80
CA GLY A 27 -7.30 9.14 -4.77
C GLY A 27 -7.97 9.30 -3.40
N GLU A 28 -7.47 8.65 -2.34
CA GLU A 28 -7.99 8.79 -0.98
C GLU A 28 -7.85 10.25 -0.50
N ALA A 29 -8.95 10.84 -0.04
CA ALA A 29 -8.97 12.16 0.57
C ALA A 29 -9.15 12.02 2.09
N LEU A 30 -8.19 12.53 2.87
CA LEU A 30 -8.15 12.38 4.32
C LEU A 30 -8.17 13.74 5.04
N PRO A 31 -8.87 13.85 6.18
CA PRO A 31 -8.79 15.02 7.02
C PRO A 31 -7.52 15.04 7.88
N LEU A 32 -7.07 16.23 8.30
CA LEU A 32 -5.88 16.41 9.13
C LEU A 32 -5.86 15.53 10.38
N ARG A 33 -7.02 15.34 11.03
CA ARG A 33 -7.15 14.48 12.22
C ARG A 33 -6.75 13.04 11.91
N GLU A 34 -7.22 12.51 10.79
CA GLU A 34 -6.95 11.12 10.38
C GLU A 34 -5.50 10.97 9.96
N ILE A 35 -4.95 11.96 9.24
CA ILE A 35 -3.54 11.97 8.85
C ILE A 35 -2.63 11.98 10.09
N ALA A 36 -2.92 12.81 11.09
CA ALA A 36 -2.18 12.87 12.34
C ALA A 36 -2.23 11.53 13.10
N ALA A 37 -3.42 10.91 13.18
CA ALA A 37 -3.61 9.61 13.81
C ALA A 37 -2.82 8.50 13.09
N ARG A 38 -2.96 8.39 11.76
CA ARG A 38 -2.30 7.35 10.95
C ARG A 38 -0.78 7.52 10.88
N SER A 39 -0.28 8.74 10.88
CA SER A 39 1.16 9.03 10.87
C SER A 39 1.82 8.92 12.26
N GLY A 40 1.01 8.85 13.33
CA GLY A 40 1.49 8.84 14.72
C GLY A 40 2.18 10.15 15.11
N LEU A 41 1.76 11.28 14.53
CA LEU A 41 2.36 12.59 14.73
C LEU A 41 1.38 13.54 15.43
N PRO A 42 1.86 14.47 16.27
CA PRO A 42 1.03 15.54 16.80
C PRO A 42 0.40 16.37 15.67
N LYS A 43 -0.85 16.79 15.87
CA LYS A 43 -1.64 17.51 14.86
C LYS A 43 -0.94 18.76 14.32
N SER A 44 -0.25 19.52 15.18
CA SER A 44 0.51 20.71 14.78
C SER A 44 1.66 20.37 13.84
N MET A 45 2.39 19.28 14.10
CA MET A 45 3.49 18.83 13.25
C MET A 45 2.95 18.28 11.92
N ALA A 46 1.91 17.44 11.96
CA ALA A 46 1.26 16.92 10.77
C ALA A 46 0.77 18.05 9.85
N PHE A 47 0.17 19.10 10.42
CA PHE A 47 -0.28 20.28 9.67
C PHE A 47 0.87 21.02 9.00
N ARG A 48 1.97 21.28 9.72
CA ARG A 48 3.14 21.96 9.14
C ARG A 48 3.79 21.14 8.02
N LEU A 49 3.86 19.82 8.19
CA LEU A 49 4.39 18.93 7.16
C LEU A 49 3.47 18.87 5.94
N LEU A 50 2.15 18.77 6.15
CA LEU A 50 1.16 18.83 5.07
C LEU A 50 1.28 20.11 4.25
N TYR A 51 1.38 21.27 4.92
CA TYR A 51 1.57 22.56 4.25
C TYR A 51 2.83 22.59 3.39
N THR A 52 3.95 22.07 3.90
CA THR A 52 5.19 21.99 3.11
C THR A 52 5.04 21.01 1.93
N LEU A 53 4.47 19.82 2.16
CA LEU A 53 4.27 18.81 1.13
C LEU A 53 3.30 19.27 0.02
N GLU A 54 2.30 20.07 0.38
CA GLU A 54 1.39 20.74 -0.55
C GLU A 54 2.15 21.73 -1.43
N ARG A 55 2.98 22.60 -0.83
CA ARG A 55 3.84 23.53 -1.58
C ARG A 55 4.84 22.83 -2.49
N CYS A 56 5.28 21.62 -2.13
CA CYS A 56 6.13 20.78 -2.96
C CYS A 56 5.36 19.96 -4.01
N GLY A 57 4.04 20.08 -4.10
CA GLY A 57 3.19 19.36 -5.07
C GLY A 57 2.97 17.87 -4.77
N MET A 58 3.40 17.38 -3.61
CA MET A 58 3.25 15.97 -3.22
C MET A 58 1.86 15.66 -2.64
N ILE A 59 1.16 16.70 -2.18
CA ILE A 59 -0.18 16.63 -1.61
C ILE A 59 -1.02 17.74 -2.24
N GLU A 60 -2.29 17.46 -2.47
CA GLU A 60 -3.28 18.42 -2.92
C GLU A 60 -4.30 18.67 -1.82
N LYS A 61 -4.66 19.94 -1.59
CA LYS A 61 -5.74 20.30 -0.69
C LYS A 61 -7.06 20.39 -1.47
N VAL A 62 -7.86 19.33 -1.38
CA VAL A 62 -9.11 19.17 -2.15
C VAL A 62 -10.35 19.72 -1.44
N GLY A 63 -10.19 20.33 -0.25
CA GLY A 63 -11.27 20.96 0.51
C GLY A 63 -10.77 21.66 1.77
N ALA A 64 -11.67 22.23 2.56
CA ALA A 64 -11.31 23.04 3.74
C ALA A 64 -10.36 22.32 4.72
N ASN A 65 -10.58 21.03 4.92
CA ASN A 65 -9.75 20.16 5.76
C ASN A 65 -9.65 18.76 5.15
N LEU A 66 -9.49 18.67 3.83
CA LEU A 66 -9.31 17.42 3.10
C LEU A 66 -8.07 17.51 2.23
N TYR A 67 -7.23 16.49 2.32
CA TYR A 67 -5.96 16.39 1.62
C TYR A 67 -5.94 15.10 0.82
N ARG A 68 -5.27 15.11 -0.33
CA ARG A 68 -5.07 13.95 -1.20
C ARG A 68 -3.59 13.83 -1.52
N SER A 69 -3.05 12.62 -1.51
CA SER A 69 -1.67 12.40 -1.98
C SER A 69 -1.63 12.42 -3.51
N SER A 70 -0.75 13.24 -4.08
CA SER A 70 -0.41 13.20 -5.52
C SER A 70 0.48 12.00 -5.85
N LEU A 71 1.11 11.41 -4.83
CA LEU A 71 1.98 10.26 -4.93
C LEU A 71 1.17 8.98 -4.69
N ARG A 72 1.51 7.91 -5.43
CA ARG A 72 0.98 6.58 -5.10
C ARG A 72 1.49 6.13 -3.72
N PRO A 73 0.71 5.33 -2.96
CA PRO A 73 1.11 4.86 -1.64
C PRO A 73 2.50 4.21 -1.66
N PHE A 74 3.44 4.74 -0.87
CA PHE A 74 4.85 4.29 -0.83
C PHE A 74 5.05 2.88 -0.27
N LYS A 75 4.11 2.43 0.56
CA LYS A 75 4.10 1.09 1.16
C LYS A 75 2.73 0.50 0.93
N GLN A 76 2.50 -0.04 -0.26
CA GLN A 76 1.57 -1.16 -0.35
C GLN A 76 2.17 -2.22 0.57
N LYS A 77 1.53 -2.50 1.71
CA LYS A 77 1.79 -3.77 2.40
C LYS A 77 1.58 -4.80 1.29
N LEU A 78 2.66 -5.42 0.84
CA LEU A 78 2.60 -6.55 -0.09
C LEU A 78 1.85 -7.64 0.67
N TYR A 79 0.53 -7.59 0.63
CA TYR A 79 -0.29 -8.71 1.03
C TYR A 79 0.04 -9.78 0.01
N ARG A 80 0.72 -10.83 0.46
CA ARG A 80 0.93 -12.01 -0.35
C ARG A 80 -0.32 -12.86 -0.28
N ILE A 81 -0.96 -13.05 -1.43
CA ILE A 81 -2.12 -13.92 -1.56
C ILE A 81 -1.71 -15.08 -2.46
N GLY A 82 -1.81 -16.31 -1.94
CA GLY A 82 -1.69 -17.52 -2.73
C GLY A 82 -3.01 -17.83 -3.41
N TYR A 83 -3.00 -17.92 -4.74
CA TYR A 83 -4.13 -18.39 -5.53
C TYR A 83 -3.73 -19.67 -6.26
N ALA A 84 -4.37 -20.77 -5.88
CA ALA A 84 -4.16 -22.08 -6.47
C ALA A 84 -5.34 -22.43 -7.37
N ALA A 85 -5.18 -22.23 -8.68
CA ALA A 85 -6.19 -22.62 -9.66
C ALA A 85 -6.32 -24.16 -9.67
N GLN A 86 -7.54 -24.68 -9.72
CA GLN A 86 -7.77 -26.13 -9.76
C GLN A 86 -7.30 -26.75 -11.09
N GLY A 87 -7.38 -25.99 -12.18
CA GLY A 87 -6.83 -26.30 -13.49
C GLY A 87 -7.06 -25.16 -14.48
N THR A 88 -6.25 -25.10 -15.53
CA THR A 88 -6.26 -24.02 -16.55
C THR A 88 -6.96 -24.41 -17.86
N ASP A 89 -7.61 -25.57 -17.90
CA ASP A 89 -8.21 -26.13 -19.12
C ASP A 89 -9.50 -25.40 -19.55
N TYR A 90 -10.23 -24.82 -18.59
CA TYR A 90 -11.50 -24.12 -18.83
C TYR A 90 -11.32 -22.62 -19.01
N GLN A 91 -12.06 -22.03 -19.96
CA GLN A 91 -12.02 -20.59 -20.23
C GLN A 91 -12.40 -19.76 -18.99
N PHE A 92 -13.39 -20.22 -18.22
CA PHE A 92 -13.77 -19.59 -16.95
C PHE A 92 -12.58 -19.48 -15.97
N SER A 93 -11.81 -20.55 -15.79
CA SER A 93 -10.64 -20.55 -14.90
C SER A 93 -9.57 -19.57 -15.37
N LYS A 94 -9.36 -19.45 -16.69
CA LYS A 94 -8.43 -18.47 -17.28
C LYS A 94 -8.88 -17.04 -17.02
N ASP A 95 -10.17 -16.75 -17.25
CA ASP A 95 -10.73 -15.41 -17.09
C ASP A 95 -10.72 -14.97 -15.62
N VAL A 96 -11.04 -15.87 -14.69
CA VAL A 96 -10.94 -15.62 -13.24
C VAL A 96 -9.50 -15.34 -12.83
N SER A 97 -8.55 -16.18 -13.27
CA SER A 97 -7.12 -15.99 -12.95
C SER A 97 -6.61 -14.65 -13.47
N ALA A 98 -6.94 -14.30 -14.71
CA ALA A 98 -6.55 -13.02 -15.31
C ALA A 98 -7.23 -11.83 -14.62
N GLY A 99 -8.48 -11.97 -14.18
CA GLY A 99 -9.18 -10.97 -13.37
C GLY A 99 -8.49 -10.73 -12.03
N LEU A 100 -8.12 -11.79 -11.33
CA LEU A 100 -7.45 -11.72 -10.03
C LEU A 100 -6.06 -11.07 -10.15
N GLN A 101 -5.29 -11.43 -11.19
CA GLN A 101 -3.99 -10.82 -11.47
C GLN A 101 -4.10 -9.30 -11.73
N ARG A 102 -5.10 -8.88 -12.52
CA ARG A 102 -5.34 -7.45 -12.79
C ARG A 102 -5.72 -6.69 -11.51
N ALA A 103 -6.61 -7.26 -10.70
CA ALA A 103 -7.02 -6.64 -9.44
C ALA A 103 -5.84 -6.55 -8.46
N ALA A 104 -5.04 -7.60 -8.34
CA ALA A 104 -3.86 -7.61 -7.49
C ALA A 104 -2.83 -6.55 -7.92
N ALA A 105 -2.57 -6.42 -9.22
CA ALA A 105 -1.67 -5.38 -9.75
C ALA A 105 -2.19 -3.95 -9.50
N ALA A 106 -3.50 -3.72 -9.60
CA ALA A 106 -4.11 -2.41 -9.34
C ALA A 106 -3.98 -2.00 -7.87
N GLU A 107 -4.15 -2.96 -6.95
CA GLU A 107 -4.10 -2.72 -5.51
C GLU A 107 -2.70 -2.90 -4.90
N GLY A 108 -1.73 -3.38 -5.70
CA GLY A 108 -0.36 -3.71 -5.24
C GLY A 108 -0.29 -4.84 -4.25
N VAL A 109 -1.15 -5.82 -4.44
CA VAL A 109 -1.13 -7.11 -3.75
C VAL A 109 -0.21 -8.02 -4.55
N GLU A 110 0.68 -8.73 -3.86
CA GLU A 110 1.50 -9.74 -4.51
C GLU A 110 0.69 -11.04 -4.62
N LEU A 111 0.28 -11.39 -5.83
CA LEU A 111 -0.48 -12.59 -6.09
C LEU A 111 0.44 -13.71 -6.58
N ILE A 112 0.60 -14.75 -5.77
CA ILE A 112 1.29 -15.98 -6.16
C ILE A 112 0.25 -16.87 -6.84
N CYS A 113 0.38 -17.04 -8.15
CA CYS A 113 -0.50 -17.93 -8.92
C CYS A 113 0.19 -19.28 -9.13
N VAL A 114 -0.48 -20.35 -8.68
CA VAL A 114 -0.05 -21.73 -8.90
C VAL A 114 -1.21 -22.53 -9.53
N ASP A 115 -0.88 -23.54 -10.32
CA ASP A 115 -1.85 -24.42 -10.95
C ASP A 115 -1.73 -25.82 -10.33
N ASN A 116 -2.82 -26.30 -9.74
CA ASN A 116 -2.91 -27.61 -9.13
C ASN A 116 -3.04 -28.72 -10.17
N ARG A 117 -3.40 -28.39 -11.42
CA ARG A 117 -3.55 -29.32 -12.55
C ARG A 117 -4.42 -30.53 -12.22
N TYR A 118 -5.49 -30.30 -11.46
CA TYR A 118 -6.39 -31.31 -10.92
C TYR A 118 -5.68 -32.46 -10.18
N ASN A 119 -4.46 -32.27 -9.70
CA ASN A 119 -3.64 -33.30 -9.08
C ASN A 119 -3.42 -32.99 -7.59
N PRO A 120 -3.86 -33.88 -6.67
CA PRO A 120 -3.76 -33.63 -5.23
C PRO A 120 -2.30 -33.53 -4.74
N LYS A 121 -1.35 -34.24 -5.36
CA LYS A 121 0.08 -34.14 -5.01
C LYS A 121 0.66 -32.79 -5.39
N ILE A 122 0.25 -32.25 -6.53
CA ILE A 122 0.67 -30.91 -6.98
C ILE A 122 0.02 -29.84 -6.08
N ALA A 123 -1.25 -30.00 -5.73
CA ALA A 123 -1.95 -29.11 -4.81
C ALA A 123 -1.26 -29.02 -3.44
N GLN A 124 -0.82 -30.16 -2.89
CA GLN A 124 -0.12 -30.18 -1.60
C GLN A 124 1.24 -29.48 -1.69
N ARG A 125 2.02 -29.74 -2.75
CA ARG A 125 3.30 -29.06 -3.00
C ARG A 125 3.13 -27.54 -3.19
N ASN A 126 2.06 -27.13 -3.84
CA ASN A 126 1.75 -25.72 -4.08
C ASN A 126 1.37 -24.97 -2.78
N ALA A 127 0.93 -25.68 -1.74
CA ALA A 127 0.57 -25.08 -0.45
C ALA A 127 1.79 -24.70 0.40
N ASP A 128 2.97 -25.23 0.08
CA ASP A 128 4.24 -24.94 0.77
C ASP A 128 4.98 -23.71 0.20
N VAL A 129 4.39 -23.02 -0.79
CA VAL A 129 4.93 -21.84 -1.50
C VAL A 129 4.48 -20.55 -0.82
#